data_AF-A0A9N9IZ47-F1
#
_entry.id   AF-A0A9N9IZ47-F1
#
_cell.length_a   1.000
_cell.length_b   1.000
_cell.length_c   1.000
_cell.angle_alpha   90.00
_cell.angle_beta   90.00
_cell.angle_gamma   90.00
#
_symmetry.space_group_name_H-M   'P 1'
#
loop_
_entity.id
_entity.type
_entity.pdbx_description
1 polymer ?
#
loop_
_entity_poly.entity_id
_entity_poly.type
_entity_poly.pdbx_seq_one_letter_code
_entity_poly.pdbx_strand_id
1 'polypeptide(L)'
;PEQANLSDDEEGSQSFDNESTSDDEPFLNNDEMFAIFKYQERFRLSDITINSLIGFFSLVLKDIDLHQFKDFPPTAYKAKKLLEIKKPTKTFATCPH
;
A
#
# COMPACT_ATOMS: atom_id res chain seq x y z
N PRO A 1 43.73 3.48 43.27
CA PRO A 1 44.22 2.58 42.20
C PRO A 1 43.03 1.72 41.71
N GLU A 2 42.46 1.94 40.54
CA GLU A 2 43.06 1.81 39.21
C GLU A 2 42.11 2.49 38.19
N GLN A 3 42.68 3.09 37.13
CA GLN A 3 41.96 3.75 36.03
C GLN A 3 41.78 2.79 34.85
N ALA A 4 40.73 2.95 34.04
CA ALA A 4 40.70 2.91 32.56
C ALA A 4 39.24 2.83 32.07
N ASN A 5 38.67 3.89 31.48
CA ASN A 5 38.58 4.24 30.03
C ASN A 5 37.56 3.39 29.24
N LEU A 6 36.50 4.03 28.73
CA LEU A 6 36.22 4.36 27.30
C LEU A 6 36.00 3.10 26.43
N SER A 7 34.94 2.93 25.64
CA SER A 7 34.14 3.88 24.86
C SER A 7 32.87 3.19 24.31
N ASP A 8 31.87 4.00 23.93
CA ASP A 8 30.69 3.64 23.15
C ASP A 8 31.05 3.02 21.79
N ASP A 9 30.27 2.04 21.32
CA ASP A 9 29.97 1.81 19.90
C ASP A 9 28.67 0.99 19.75
N GLU A 10 27.71 1.60 19.06
CA GLU A 10 26.49 0.99 18.54
C GLU A 10 26.82 -0.09 17.50
N GLU A 11 26.22 -1.28 17.60
CA GLU A 11 25.99 -2.09 16.41
C GLU A 11 24.63 -2.78 16.50
N GLY A 12 23.72 -2.29 15.67
CA GLY A 12 22.46 -2.91 15.39
C GLY A 12 22.64 -4.29 14.75
N SER A 13 21.68 -5.16 15.02
CA SER A 13 21.43 -6.32 14.17
C SER A 13 19.92 -6.42 13.99
N GLN A 14 19.42 -5.66 13.03
CA GLN A 14 18.10 -5.89 12.44
C GLN A 14 18.17 -7.20 11.65
N SER A 15 17.44 -8.21 12.11
CA SER A 15 17.11 -9.38 11.31
C SER A 15 15.67 -9.25 10.81
N PHE A 16 15.51 -8.57 9.68
CA PHE A 16 14.48 -8.89 8.69
C PHE A 16 15.26 -9.70 7.64
N ASP A 17 14.89 -10.92 7.28
CA ASP A 17 13.68 -11.20 6.52
C ASP A 17 13.16 -12.60 6.84
N ASN A 18 11.97 -12.68 7.43
CA ASN A 18 11.15 -13.87 7.26
C ASN A 18 10.16 -13.53 6.13
N GLU A 19 10.55 -13.88 4.91
CA GLU A 19 9.65 -13.91 3.75
C GLU A 19 8.61 -15.01 4.00
N SER A 20 7.59 -14.67 4.77
CA SER A 20 6.31 -15.35 4.70
C SER A 20 5.55 -14.70 3.56
N THR A 21 5.67 -15.25 2.36
CA THR A 21 4.61 -15.11 1.35
C THR A 21 3.39 -15.84 1.90
N SER A 22 2.66 -15.16 2.79
CA SER A 22 1.30 -15.56 3.13
C SER A 22 0.43 -15.33 1.90
N ASP A 23 -0.49 -16.25 1.67
CA ASP A 23 -1.45 -16.31 0.57
C ASP A 23 -2.47 -15.13 0.56
N ASP A 24 -2.06 -13.95 1.02
CA ASP A 24 -2.80 -12.69 1.11
C ASP A 24 -2.77 -11.93 -0.24
N GLU A 25 -3.02 -12.61 -1.36
CA GLU A 25 -3.34 -11.86 -2.58
C GLU A 25 -4.72 -11.22 -2.38
N PRO A 26 -4.83 -9.87 -2.44
CA PRO A 26 -6.11 -9.21 -2.30
C PRO A 26 -7.04 -9.72 -3.41
N PHE A 27 -8.25 -10.13 -3.05
CA PHE A 27 -9.26 -10.70 -3.96
C PHE A 27 -9.61 -9.80 -5.16
N LEU A 28 -9.25 -8.52 -5.07
CA LEU A 28 -9.15 -7.61 -6.20
C LEU A 28 -7.66 -7.39 -6.46
N ASN A 29 -7.20 -7.83 -7.63
CA ASN A 29 -5.88 -7.50 -8.09
C ASN A 29 -5.77 -5.97 -8.20
N ASN A 30 -4.55 -5.46 -8.20
CA ASN A 30 -4.31 -4.03 -8.42
C ASN A 30 -4.96 -3.52 -9.71
N ASP A 31 -5.20 -4.42 -10.68
CA ASP A 31 -5.80 -4.13 -11.98
C ASP A 31 -7.29 -3.78 -11.91
N GLU A 32 -8.11 -4.46 -11.09
CA GLU A 32 -9.53 -4.11 -10.96
C GLU A 32 -9.71 -2.76 -10.25
N MET A 33 -8.92 -2.47 -9.22
CA MET A 33 -8.95 -1.15 -8.58
C MET A 33 -8.44 -0.05 -9.52
N PHE A 34 -7.43 -0.35 -10.34
CA PHE A 34 -6.95 0.57 -11.35
C PHE A 34 -8.02 0.91 -12.40
N ALA A 35 -8.84 -0.07 -12.79
CA ALA A 35 -9.96 0.15 -13.71
C ALA A 35 -10.99 1.16 -13.16
N ILE A 36 -11.30 1.10 -11.86
CA ILE A 36 -12.21 2.05 -11.20
C ILE A 36 -11.67 3.48 -11.27
N PHE A 37 -10.37 3.69 -10.99
CA PHE A 37 -9.78 5.02 -11.07
C PHE A 37 -9.59 5.53 -12.50
N LYS A 38 -9.31 4.64 -13.45
CA LYS A 38 -9.31 4.99 -14.88
C LYS A 38 -10.70 5.43 -15.33
N TYR A 39 -11.76 4.81 -14.80
CA TYR A 39 -13.14 5.22 -15.05
C TYR A 39 -13.45 6.58 -14.40
N GLN A 40 -12.97 6.83 -13.17
CA GLN A 40 -13.07 8.15 -12.53
C GLN A 40 -12.53 9.26 -13.43
N GLU A 41 -11.31 9.07 -13.94
CA GLU A 41 -10.63 10.07 -14.78
C GLU A 41 -11.35 10.29 -16.11
N ARG A 42 -11.76 9.20 -16.77
CA ARG A 42 -12.44 9.25 -18.07
C ARG A 42 -13.80 9.95 -18.02
N PHE A 43 -14.57 9.71 -16.96
CA PHE A 43 -15.93 10.25 -16.83
C PHE A 43 -16.01 11.47 -15.90
N ARG A 44 -14.86 11.96 -15.41
CA ARG A 44 -14.76 13.07 -14.46
C ARG A 44 -15.70 12.90 -13.27
N LEU A 45 -15.75 11.68 -12.73
CA LEU A 45 -16.58 11.40 -11.56
C LEU A 45 -16.07 12.19 -10.36
N SER A 46 -17.01 12.75 -9.60
CA SER A 46 -16.66 13.46 -8.37
C SER A 46 -16.00 12.50 -7.38
N ASP A 47 -15.11 13.03 -6.53
CA ASP A 47 -14.48 12.23 -5.48
C ASP A 47 -15.54 11.65 -4.53
N ILE A 48 -16.65 12.36 -4.33
CA ILE A 48 -17.79 11.87 -3.54
C ILE A 48 -18.37 10.61 -4.18
N THR A 49 -18.64 10.63 -5.49
CA THR A 49 -19.20 9.49 -6.23
C THR A 49 -18.30 8.27 -6.14
N ILE A 50 -16.99 8.43 -6.36
CA ILE A 50 -16.03 7.33 -6.28
C ILE A 50 -15.87 6.82 -4.85
N ASN A 51 -15.86 7.71 -3.86
CA ASN A 51 -15.76 7.30 -2.47
C ASN A 51 -17.01 6.53 -2.02
N SER A 52 -18.21 6.94 -2.45
CA SER A 52 -19.45 6.21 -2.21
C SER A 52 -19.44 4.84 -2.89
N LEU A 53 -18.96 4.74 -4.14
CA LEU A 53 -18.87 3.48 -4.87
C LEU A 53 -17.90 2.49 -4.20
N ILE A 54 -16.71 2.96 -3.82
CA ILE A 54 -15.71 2.14 -3.11
C ILE A 54 -16.23 1.72 -1.74
N GLY A 55 -16.88 2.63 -1.00
CA GLY A 55 -17.52 2.32 0.26
C GLY A 55 -18.63 1.28 0.12
N PHE A 56 -19.44 1.38 -0.93
CA PHE A 56 -20.47 0.39 -1.25
C PHE A 56 -19.87 -1.00 -1.50
N PHE A 57 -18.82 -1.10 -2.32
CA PHE A 57 -18.13 -2.38 -2.52
C PHE A 57 -17.51 -2.90 -1.22
N SER A 58 -16.92 -2.04 -0.39
CA SER A 58 -16.37 -2.47 0.91
C SER A 58 -17.42 -3.11 1.80
N LEU A 59 -18.64 -2.57 1.81
CA LEU A 59 -19.75 -3.13 2.59
C LEU A 59 -20.22 -4.46 2.00
N VAL A 60 -20.53 -4.50 0.69
CA VAL A 60 -21.04 -5.71 0.03
C VAL A 60 -20.04 -6.86 0.11
N LEU A 61 -18.75 -6.58 -0.10
CA LEU A 61 -17.72 -7.62 -0.04
C LEU A 61 -17.54 -8.16 1.39
N LYS A 62 -17.53 -7.29 2.40
CA LYS A 62 -17.45 -7.73 3.81
C LYS A 62 -18.67 -8.50 4.27
N ASP A 63 -19.83 -8.24 3.68
CA ASP A 63 -21.06 -9.00 3.93
C ASP A 63 -20.97 -10.41 3.34
N ILE A 64 -20.28 -10.59 2.21
CA ILE A 64 -20.04 -11.90 1.58
C ILE A 64 -19.03 -12.73 2.39
N ASP A 65 -17.86 -12.16 2.69
CA ASP A 65 -16.83 -12.83 3.50
C ASP A 65 -15.96 -11.81 4.25
N LEU A 66 -16.27 -11.61 5.53
CA LEU A 66 -15.55 -10.65 6.36
C LEU A 66 -14.05 -10.97 6.48
N HIS A 67 -13.67 -12.25 6.53
CA HIS A 67 -12.29 -12.65 6.74
C HIS A 67 -11.45 -12.37 5.49
N GLN A 68 -12.00 -12.67 4.32
CA GLN A 68 -11.37 -12.43 3.03
C GLN A 68 -11.29 -10.93 2.69
N PHE A 69 -12.31 -10.15 3.04
CA PHE A 69 -12.40 -8.74 2.63
C PHE A 69 -12.11 -7.72 3.75
N LYS A 70 -11.50 -8.17 4.86
CA LYS A 70 -11.17 -7.30 6.01
C LYS A 70 -10.32 -6.08 5.59
N ASP A 71 -9.37 -6.30 4.69
CA ASP A 71 -8.39 -5.31 4.24
C ASP A 71 -8.83 -4.52 3.00
N PHE A 72 -10.02 -4.79 2.47
CA PHE A 72 -10.54 -4.04 1.34
C PHE A 72 -10.70 -2.55 1.70
N PRO A 73 -10.15 -1.61 0.91
CA PRO A 73 -10.14 -0.20 1.24
C PRO A 73 -11.56 0.38 1.26
N PRO A 74 -12.00 1.01 2.36
CA PRO A 74 -13.34 1.59 2.45
C PRO A 74 -13.46 2.96 1.78
N THR A 75 -12.35 3.55 1.34
CA THR A 75 -12.31 4.90 0.76
C THR A 75 -11.38 4.99 -0.43
N ALA A 76 -11.67 5.93 -1.33
CA ALA A 76 -10.85 6.22 -2.51
C ALA A 76 -9.40 6.57 -2.14
N TYR A 77 -9.20 7.28 -1.02
CA TYR A 77 -7.88 7.62 -0.53
C TYR A 77 -7.06 6.38 -0.12
N LYS A 78 -7.66 5.47 0.67
CA LYS A 78 -6.98 4.24 1.09
C LYS A 78 -6.71 3.32 -0.10
N ALA A 79 -7.64 3.27 -1.05
CA ALA A 79 -7.47 2.54 -2.30
C ALA A 79 -6.31 3.13 -3.14
N LYS A 80 -6.25 4.44 -3.33
CA LYS A 80 -5.11 5.09 -4.02
C LYS A 80 -3.78 4.79 -3.31
N LYS A 81 -3.73 4.87 -1.98
CA LYS A 81 -2.53 4.55 -1.19
C LYS A 81 -2.09 3.09 -1.36
N LEU A 82 -3.04 2.15 -1.45
CA LEU A 82 -2.77 0.74 -1.70
C LEU A 82 -2.16 0.53 -3.10
N LEU A 83 -2.69 1.23 -4.11
CA LEU A 83 -2.14 1.21 -5.48
C LEU A 83 -0.76 1.88 -5.61
N GLU A 84 -0.40 2.77 -4.68
CA GLU A 84 0.91 3.44 -4.69
C GLU A 84 2.07 2.53 -4.24
N ILE A 85 1.80 1.26 -3.90
CA ILE A 85 2.83 0.24 -3.67
C ILE A 85 3.21 -0.41 -5.01
N LYS A 86 4.09 0.32 -5.71
CA LYS A 86 4.99 -0.03 -6.83
C LYS A 86 5.10 1.19 -7.75
N LYS A 87 5.36 2.39 -7.19
CA LYS A 87 6.00 3.44 -8.02
C LYS A 87 7.40 2.91 -8.33
N PRO A 88 7.76 2.57 -9.59
CA PRO A 88 9.16 2.36 -9.90
C PRO A 88 9.88 3.65 -9.53
N THR A 89 10.98 3.52 -8.80
CA THR A 89 11.87 4.65 -8.50
C THR A 89 12.23 5.29 -9.84
N LYS A 90 11.77 6.53 -10.06
CA LYS A 90 12.13 7.26 -11.27
C LYS A 90 13.60 7.64 -11.12
N THR A 91 14.48 6.86 -11.73
CA THR A 91 15.88 7.24 -11.90
C THR A 91 15.93 8.34 -12.96
N PHE A 92 16.20 9.57 -12.52
CA PHE A 92 16.45 10.68 -13.43
C PHE A 92 17.85 10.51 -14.02
N ALA A 93 17.97 10.52 -15.34
CA ALA A 93 19.28 10.57 -15.99
C ALA A 93 19.89 11.96 -15.73
N THR A 94 20.99 12.00 -14.98
CA THR A 94 21.82 13.20 -14.86
C THR A 94 22.81 13.24 -16.03
N CYS A 95 22.96 14.39 -16.67
CA CYS A 95 24.00 14.56 -17.69
C CYS A 95 25.38 14.57 -16.98
N PRO A 96 26.35 13.75 -17.41
CA PRO A 96 27.73 13.89 -16.95
C PRO A 96 28.28 15.23 -17.44
N HIS A 97 28.99 15.93 -16.53
CA HIS A 97 29.54 17.26 -16.75
C HIS A 97 30.67 17.27 -17.79
#